data_AF-A0A4Q1EQM4-F1
#
_entry.id   AF-A0A4Q1EQM4-F1
#
_cell.length_a   1.000
_cell.length_b   1.000
_cell.length_c   1.000
_cell.angle_alpha   90.00
_cell.angle_beta   90.00
_cell.angle_gamma   90.00
#
_symmetry.space_group_name_H-M   'P 1'
#
loop_
_entity.id
_entity.type
_entity.pdbx_description
1 polymer ?
#
loop_
_entity_poly.entity_id
_entity_poly.type
_entity_poly.pdbx_seq_one_letter_code
_entity_poly.pdbx_strand_id
1 'polypeptide(L)'
;MVGIKTTSNKIFNETLWKNLGKPRINKKNPPPCMNLSIENLPGEYWKPIPISGFEDQYVISNKGRVKRLSGWGYTGKKKLLKEQILLQANVNRKNTPYYLYCKLTNDKGKTVTAIIGRLLYYCFVEPFDLNDKTLIVINENVPSWNLNFSKLLLCYSLLKK
;
A
#
# COMPACT_ATOMS: atom_id res chain seq x y z
N MET A 1 23.96 -6.03 -25.90
CA MET A 1 22.59 -6.39 -25.45
C MET A 1 22.65 -6.80 -23.99
N VAL A 2 22.36 -5.89 -23.07
CA VAL A 2 22.31 -6.21 -21.63
C VAL A 2 20.88 -6.63 -21.31
N GLY A 3 20.69 -7.92 -21.05
CA GLY A 3 19.41 -8.48 -20.65
C GLY A 3 18.89 -7.79 -19.40
N ILE A 4 17.73 -7.15 -19.51
CA ILE A 4 17.03 -6.58 -18.37
C ILE A 4 16.55 -7.75 -17.52
N LYS A 5 17.26 -8.03 -16.41
CA LYS A 5 16.80 -8.95 -15.37
C LYS A 5 15.40 -8.51 -14.93
N THR A 6 14.39 -9.30 -15.26
CA THR A 6 13.05 -9.24 -14.68
C THR A 6 13.16 -9.53 -13.18
N THR A 7 13.31 -8.48 -12.39
CA THR A 7 13.23 -8.50 -10.93
C THR A 7 11.76 -8.70 -10.54
N SER A 8 11.30 -9.72 -9.82
CA SER A 8 11.83 -10.98 -9.29
C SER A 8 10.59 -11.78 -8.87
N ASN A 9 10.59 -13.12 -8.95
CA ASN A 9 9.55 -14.03 -8.41
C ASN A 9 9.42 -13.96 -6.87
N LYS A 10 9.64 -12.80 -6.28
CA LYS A 10 9.76 -12.59 -4.85
C LYS A 10 8.35 -12.44 -4.30
N ILE A 11 7.85 -13.50 -3.69
CA ILE A 11 6.53 -13.56 -3.04
C ILE A 11 6.50 -12.84 -1.68
N PHE A 12 7.65 -12.36 -1.19
CA PHE A 12 7.82 -11.85 0.17
C PHE A 12 8.62 -10.55 0.25
N ASN A 13 8.06 -9.55 0.91
CA ASN A 13 8.69 -8.25 1.16
C ASN A 13 9.69 -8.31 2.33
N GLU A 14 10.89 -8.83 2.05
CA GLU A 14 11.97 -8.93 3.05
C GLU A 14 12.39 -7.58 3.64
N THR A 15 12.34 -6.51 2.85
CA THR A 15 12.76 -5.18 3.29
C THR A 15 11.83 -4.67 4.38
N LEU A 16 10.51 -4.73 4.16
CA LEU A 16 9.53 -4.37 5.17
C LEU A 16 9.68 -5.25 6.42
N TRP A 17 9.81 -6.57 6.25
CA TRP A 17 10.01 -7.48 7.38
C TRP A 17 11.23 -7.11 8.24
N LYS A 18 12.37 -6.78 7.62
CA LYS A 18 13.56 -6.30 8.33
C LYS A 18 13.29 -4.98 9.07
N ASN A 19 12.64 -4.02 8.41
CA ASN A 19 12.31 -2.72 8.99
C ASN A 19 11.32 -2.79 10.17
N LEU A 20 10.54 -3.86 10.26
CA LEU A 20 9.62 -4.14 11.36
C LEU A 20 10.26 -4.91 12.51
N GLY A 21 11.59 -5.07 12.52
CA GLY A 21 12.30 -5.80 13.57
C GLY A 21 12.23 -7.31 13.42
N LYS A 22 11.99 -7.81 12.20
CA LYS A 22 11.96 -9.25 11.87
C LYS A 22 10.94 -10.03 12.73
N PRO A 23 9.65 -9.61 12.76
CA PRO A 23 8.63 -10.32 13.54
C PRO A 23 8.55 -11.80 13.15
N ARG A 24 8.18 -12.66 14.11
CA ARG A 24 7.99 -14.10 13.87
C ARG A 24 6.77 -14.31 12.99
N ILE A 25 7.00 -14.71 11.74
CA ILE A 25 5.94 -14.96 10.74
C ILE A 25 6.28 -16.18 9.89
N ASN A 26 5.27 -16.77 9.24
CA ASN A 26 5.48 -17.79 8.21
C ASN A 26 5.81 -17.13 6.87
N LYS A 27 7.05 -17.27 6.37
CA LYS A 27 7.45 -16.67 5.08
C LYS A 27 6.81 -17.34 3.86
N LYS A 28 6.29 -18.58 3.99
CA LYS A 28 5.56 -19.27 2.92
C LYS A 28 4.12 -18.76 2.79
N ASN A 29 3.55 -18.24 3.88
CA ASN A 29 2.25 -17.59 3.91
C ASN A 29 2.35 -16.29 4.74
N PRO A 30 3.01 -15.26 4.18
CA PRO A 30 3.30 -14.04 4.94
C PRO A 30 2.03 -13.19 5.13
N PRO A 31 2.02 -12.32 6.16
CA PRO A 31 0.95 -11.34 6.35
C PRO A 31 0.73 -10.49 5.09
N PRO A 32 -0.49 -9.96 4.86
CA PRO A 32 -0.84 -9.27 3.62
C PRO A 32 0.14 -8.14 3.22
N CYS A 33 0.56 -7.30 4.16
CA CYS A 33 1.51 -6.19 3.91
C CYS A 33 2.90 -6.65 3.42
N MET A 34 3.25 -7.92 3.67
CA MET A 34 4.51 -8.53 3.24
C MET A 34 4.32 -9.54 2.08
N ASN A 35 3.09 -9.83 1.68
CA ASN A 35 2.78 -10.79 0.63
C ASN A 35 2.76 -10.12 -0.75
N LEU A 36 3.67 -10.53 -1.63
CA LEU A 36 3.84 -9.98 -2.98
C LEU A 36 3.27 -10.88 -4.08
N SER A 37 2.62 -12.01 -3.73
CA SER A 37 1.97 -12.87 -4.72
C SER A 37 0.80 -12.13 -5.39
N ILE A 38 0.64 -12.28 -6.71
CA ILE A 38 -0.49 -11.69 -7.45
C ILE A 38 -1.81 -12.40 -7.12
N GLU A 39 -1.71 -13.67 -6.70
CA GLU A 39 -2.84 -14.49 -6.28
C GLU A 39 -3.58 -13.86 -5.10
N ASN A 40 -4.91 -14.01 -5.10
CA ASN A 40 -5.75 -13.51 -4.03
C ASN A 40 -5.57 -14.35 -2.77
N LEU A 41 -5.51 -13.67 -1.63
CA LEU A 41 -5.56 -14.32 -0.33
C LEU A 41 -7.00 -14.74 -0.01
N PRO A 42 -7.21 -15.72 0.89
CA PRO A 42 -8.56 -16.11 1.31
C PRO A 42 -9.38 -14.91 1.83
N GLY A 43 -10.58 -14.72 1.26
CA GLY A 43 -11.48 -13.61 1.58
C GLY A 43 -10.99 -12.23 1.15
N GLU A 44 -10.04 -12.18 0.22
CA GLU A 44 -9.55 -10.92 -0.34
C GLU A 44 -10.39 -10.45 -1.53
N TYR A 45 -10.81 -9.18 -1.48
CA TYR A 45 -11.50 -8.49 -2.56
C TYR A 45 -10.92 -7.10 -2.74
N TRP A 46 -11.09 -6.55 -3.95
CA TRP A 46 -10.37 -5.35 -4.42
C TRP A 46 -11.34 -4.22 -4.77
N LYS A 47 -10.90 -2.99 -4.54
CA LYS A 47 -11.55 -1.76 -5.04
C LYS A 47 -10.53 -0.90 -5.78
N PRO A 48 -10.93 -0.13 -6.81
CA PRO A 48 -10.07 0.91 -7.40
C PRO A 48 -9.52 1.85 -6.34
N ILE A 49 -8.27 2.30 -6.50
CA ILE A 49 -7.71 3.30 -5.59
C ILE A 49 -8.41 4.65 -5.84
N PRO A 50 -8.95 5.31 -4.80
CA PRO A 50 -9.66 6.59 -4.89
C PRO A 50 -8.72 7.80 -4.98
N ILE A 51 -7.73 7.76 -5.88
CA ILE A 51 -6.79 8.88 -6.10
C ILE A 51 -6.86 9.31 -7.56
N SER A 52 -7.25 10.57 -7.78
CA SER A 52 -7.37 11.17 -9.10
C SER A 52 -6.16 10.94 -10.01
N GLY A 53 -6.42 10.21 -11.11
CA GLY A 53 -5.45 9.86 -12.14
C GLY A 53 -4.72 8.53 -11.91
N PHE A 54 -5.26 7.67 -11.03
CA PHE A 54 -4.70 6.35 -10.68
C PHE A 54 -5.76 5.23 -10.64
N GLU A 55 -7.05 5.56 -10.77
CA GLU A 55 -8.21 4.68 -10.57
C GLU A 55 -8.14 3.42 -11.44
N ASP A 56 -7.80 3.60 -12.73
CA ASP A 56 -7.73 2.50 -13.70
C ASP A 56 -6.38 1.76 -13.70
N GLN A 57 -5.44 2.20 -12.87
CA GLN A 57 -4.07 1.68 -12.86
C GLN A 57 -3.76 0.87 -11.61
N TYR A 58 -4.48 1.14 -10.51
CA TYR A 58 -4.23 0.52 -9.22
C TYR A 58 -5.51 0.18 -8.48
N VAL A 59 -5.47 -0.96 -7.80
CA VAL A 59 -6.53 -1.40 -6.88
C VAL A 59 -5.94 -1.67 -5.49
N ILE A 60 -6.75 -1.47 -4.46
CA ILE A 60 -6.44 -1.80 -3.07
C ILE A 60 -7.36 -2.93 -2.58
N SER A 61 -6.81 -3.91 -1.87
CA SER A 61 -7.62 -4.96 -1.26
C SER A 61 -8.12 -4.59 0.13
N ASN A 62 -9.20 -5.25 0.57
CA ASN A 62 -9.67 -5.19 1.95
C ASN A 62 -8.63 -5.64 2.98
N LYS A 63 -7.54 -6.30 2.56
CA LYS A 63 -6.39 -6.68 3.40
C LYS A 63 -5.23 -5.68 3.34
N GLY A 64 -5.42 -4.56 2.63
CA GLY A 64 -4.45 -3.47 2.54
C GLY A 64 -3.33 -3.70 1.54
N ARG A 65 -3.42 -4.71 0.65
CA ARG A 65 -2.47 -4.87 -0.44
C ARG A 65 -2.80 -3.91 -1.56
N VAL A 66 -1.78 -3.40 -2.25
CA VAL A 66 -1.96 -2.55 -3.43
C VAL A 66 -1.43 -3.29 -4.64
N LYS A 67 -2.28 -3.44 -5.66
CA LYS A 67 -1.95 -4.11 -6.91
C LYS A 67 -1.98 -3.08 -8.04
N ARG A 68 -0.91 -3.02 -8.82
CA ARG A 68 -0.91 -2.38 -10.13
C ARG A 68 -1.55 -3.33 -11.13
N LEU A 69 -2.49 -2.83 -11.93
CA LEU A 69 -3.09 -3.56 -13.03
C LEU A 69 -2.13 -3.62 -14.23
N SER A 70 -2.36 -4.57 -15.15
CA SER A 70 -1.60 -4.58 -16.40
C SER A 70 -2.04 -3.41 -17.28
N GLY A 71 -1.10 -2.80 -18.00
CA GLY A 71 -1.41 -1.65 -18.84
C GLY A 71 -0.23 -0.73 -19.08
N TRP A 72 -0.49 0.41 -19.71
CA TRP A 72 0.52 1.42 -19.92
C TRP A 72 0.89 2.09 -18.60
N GLY A 73 2.18 2.19 -18.32
CA GLY A 73 2.69 2.94 -17.18
C GLY A 73 4.00 3.66 -17.50
N TYR A 74 4.52 4.36 -16.50
CA TYR A 74 5.71 5.20 -16.66
C TYR A 74 6.86 4.73 -15.76
N THR A 75 8.03 4.49 -16.35
CA THR A 75 9.30 4.31 -15.61
C THR A 75 10.44 5.03 -16.35
N GLY A 76 10.43 6.36 -16.35
CA GLY A 76 11.34 7.18 -17.16
C GLY A 76 10.99 7.22 -18.66
N LYS A 77 10.27 6.20 -19.15
CA LYS A 77 9.58 6.16 -20.45
C LYS A 77 8.29 5.37 -20.34
N LYS A 78 7.34 5.63 -21.24
CA LYS A 78 6.08 4.87 -21.33
C LYS A 78 6.39 3.42 -21.73
N LYS A 79 5.87 2.47 -20.96
CA LYS A 79 6.06 1.03 -21.22
C LYS A 79 4.85 0.23 -20.75
N LEU A 80 4.65 -0.95 -21.35
CA LEU A 80 3.66 -1.91 -20.87
C LEU A 80 4.15 -2.54 -19.57
N LEU A 81 3.36 -2.38 -18.51
CA LEU A 81 3.61 -2.95 -17.20
C LEU A 81 2.72 -4.17 -16.99
N LYS A 82 3.28 -5.21 -16.39
CA LYS A 82 2.53 -6.36 -15.90
C LYS A 82 1.91 -6.04 -14.54
N GLU A 83 0.88 -6.83 -14.21
CA GLU A 83 0.30 -6.85 -12.88
C GLU A 83 1.37 -7.13 -11.82
N GLN A 84 1.26 -6.44 -10.68
CA GLN A 84 2.22 -6.56 -9.61
C GLN A 84 1.62 -6.07 -8.28
N ILE A 85 1.85 -6.81 -7.20
CA ILE A 85 1.66 -6.28 -5.85
C ILE A 85 2.81 -5.33 -5.51
N LEU A 86 2.48 -4.11 -5.13
CA LEU A 86 3.48 -3.09 -4.80
C LEU A 86 4.13 -3.38 -3.46
N LEU A 87 5.44 -3.15 -3.41
CA LEU A 87 6.18 -3.15 -2.15
C LEU A 87 5.65 -2.03 -1.25
N GLN A 88 5.32 -2.40 -0.02
CA GLN A 88 5.02 -1.45 1.03
C GLN A 88 6.27 -1.18 1.86
N ALA A 89 6.36 0.06 2.36
CA ALA A 89 7.35 0.50 3.33
C ALA A 89 6.63 1.04 4.55
N ASN A 90 7.35 1.15 5.66
CA ASN A 90 6.88 1.80 6.87
C ASN A 90 7.69 3.08 7.13
N VAL A 91 7.05 4.06 7.76
CA VAL A 91 7.79 5.14 8.41
C VAL A 91 8.04 4.74 9.86
N ASN A 92 9.32 4.60 10.20
CA ASN A 92 9.78 4.34 11.55
C ASN A 92 10.69 5.50 11.99
N ARG A 93 10.08 6.60 12.41
CA ARG A 93 10.77 7.79 12.93
C ARG A 93 10.27 8.06 14.35
N LYS A 94 11.17 8.50 15.24
CA LYS A 94 10.77 9.05 16.55
C LYS A 94 9.71 10.14 16.33
N ASN A 95 8.62 10.07 17.09
CA ASN A 95 7.50 11.02 17.07
C ASN A 95 6.68 11.09 15.77
N THR A 96 6.75 10.09 14.88
CA THR A 96 5.81 9.98 13.75
C THR A 96 4.88 8.80 13.97
N PRO A 97 3.56 8.95 13.79
CA PRO A 97 2.63 7.82 13.82
C PRO A 97 3.07 6.73 12.85
N TYR A 98 3.07 5.48 13.30
CA TYR A 98 3.41 4.36 12.44
C TYR A 98 2.38 4.24 11.31
N TYR A 99 2.85 4.24 10.06
CA TYR A 99 2.00 3.91 8.92
C TYR A 99 2.76 3.14 7.83
N LEU A 100 2.00 2.29 7.14
CA LEU A 100 2.42 1.65 5.89
C LEU A 100 2.08 2.56 4.71
N TYR A 101 2.96 2.59 3.72
CA TYR A 101 2.74 3.32 2.48
C TYR A 101 3.37 2.60 1.28
N CYS A 102 2.94 2.98 0.08
CA CYS A 102 3.63 2.67 -1.17
C CYS A 102 3.65 3.91 -2.08
N LYS A 103 4.52 3.89 -3.10
CA LYS A 103 4.54 4.93 -4.14
C LYS A 103 3.75 4.44 -5.34
N LEU A 104 2.83 5.26 -5.83
CA LEU A 104 2.11 5.03 -7.08
C LEU A 104 2.67 5.98 -8.13
N THR A 105 2.90 5.48 -9.34
CA THR A 105 3.29 6.31 -10.49
C THR A 105 2.31 6.03 -11.63
N ASN A 106 1.67 7.07 -12.16
CA ASN A 106 0.76 6.90 -13.27
C ASN A 106 1.49 6.92 -14.63
N ASP A 107 0.77 6.60 -15.70
CA ASP A 107 1.24 6.62 -17.08
C ASP A 107 1.77 7.98 -17.59
N LYS A 108 1.40 9.09 -16.93
CA LYS A 108 1.93 10.44 -17.16
C LYS A 108 3.20 10.76 -16.33
N GLY A 109 3.66 9.82 -15.51
CA GLY A 109 4.83 9.97 -14.65
C GLY A 109 4.59 10.71 -13.33
N LYS A 110 3.35 11.12 -13.03
CA LYS A 110 2.98 11.70 -11.73
C LYS A 110 3.14 10.63 -10.66
N THR A 111 3.85 10.95 -9.58
CA THR A 111 4.08 10.04 -8.47
C THR A 111 3.44 10.57 -7.19
N VAL A 112 2.72 9.70 -6.47
CA VAL A 112 2.09 10.02 -5.18
C VAL A 112 2.44 8.97 -4.13
N THR A 113 2.40 9.37 -2.86
CA THR A 113 2.54 8.43 -1.73
C THR A 113 1.16 8.02 -1.27
N ALA A 114 0.83 6.74 -1.42
CA ALA A 114 -0.41 6.14 -0.94
C ALA A 114 -0.21 5.60 0.47
N ILE A 115 -0.85 6.24 1.46
CA ILE A 115 -0.86 5.77 2.86
C ILE A 115 -1.93 4.70 2.99
N ILE A 116 -1.53 3.48 3.32
CA ILE A 116 -2.41 2.29 3.26
C ILE A 116 -3.59 2.41 4.23
N GLY A 117 -3.36 2.91 5.44
CA GLY A 117 -4.43 3.12 6.42
C GLY A 117 -5.52 4.08 5.93
N ARG A 118 -5.13 5.19 5.26
CA ARG A 118 -6.08 6.16 4.70
C ARG A 118 -6.92 5.54 3.59
N LEU A 119 -6.29 4.79 2.68
CA LEU A 119 -7.00 4.12 1.60
C LEU A 119 -7.92 3.02 2.11
N LEU A 120 -7.49 2.24 3.10
CA LEU A 120 -8.32 1.22 3.72
C LEU A 120 -9.57 1.83 4.38
N TYR A 121 -9.39 2.89 5.16
CA TYR A 121 -10.50 3.58 5.80
C TYR A 121 -11.49 4.11 4.76
N TYR A 122 -10.99 4.85 3.76
CA TYR A 122 -11.83 5.39 2.69
C TYR A 122 -12.62 4.30 1.95
N CYS A 123 -11.95 3.22 1.55
CA CYS A 123 -12.54 2.21 0.69
C CYS A 123 -13.46 1.23 1.43
N PHE A 124 -13.24 0.98 2.73
CA PHE A 124 -13.88 -0.12 3.45
C PHE A 124 -14.55 0.29 4.77
N VAL A 125 -14.44 1.56 5.19
CA VAL A 125 -15.13 2.10 6.36
C VAL A 125 -16.04 3.25 5.94
N GLU A 126 -15.48 4.41 5.62
CA GLU A 126 -16.24 5.62 5.26
C GLU A 126 -15.40 6.56 4.37
N PRO A 127 -15.95 7.06 3.25
CA PRO A 127 -15.27 8.05 2.41
C PRO A 127 -15.01 9.39 3.14
N PHE A 128 -13.87 10.01 2.88
CA PHE A 128 -13.51 11.33 3.38
C PHE A 128 -12.55 12.03 2.41
N ASP A 129 -12.27 13.33 2.56
CA ASP A 129 -11.31 14.01 1.68
C ASP A 129 -9.88 13.50 1.93
N LEU A 130 -9.36 12.73 0.98
CA LEU A 130 -7.99 12.21 1.03
C LEU A 130 -6.92 13.30 0.92
N ASN A 131 -7.26 14.49 0.42
CA ASN A 131 -6.36 15.64 0.34
C ASN A 131 -6.37 16.49 1.62
N ASP A 132 -7.38 16.34 2.48
CA ASP A 132 -7.44 17.02 3.76
C ASP A 132 -6.41 16.42 4.72
N LYS A 133 -5.43 17.26 5.08
CA LYS A 133 -4.32 16.93 5.99
C LYS A 133 -4.71 17.11 7.45
N THR A 134 -5.84 17.75 7.74
CA THR A 134 -6.38 17.87 9.10
C THR A 134 -7.05 16.57 9.53
N LEU A 135 -7.56 15.78 8.59
CA LEU A 135 -8.08 14.44 8.85
C LEU A 135 -6.94 13.43 8.93
N ILE A 136 -6.83 12.74 10.07
CA ILE A 136 -5.84 11.69 10.32
C ILE A 136 -6.54 10.35 10.53
N VAL A 137 -5.91 9.27 10.07
CA VAL A 137 -6.37 7.91 10.35
C VAL A 137 -5.46 7.30 11.41
N ILE A 138 -6.02 7.06 12.59
CA ILE A 138 -5.35 6.40 13.71
C ILE A 138 -5.45 4.89 13.51
N ASN A 139 -4.35 4.19 13.75
CA ASN A 139 -4.25 2.75 13.61
C ASN A 139 -4.13 2.09 14.98
N GLU A 140 -5.20 1.43 15.43
CA GLU A 140 -5.27 0.73 16.72
C GLU A 140 -4.96 -0.76 16.61
N ASN A 141 -4.45 -1.22 15.47
CA ASN A 141 -4.03 -2.60 15.30
C ASN A 141 -2.79 -2.91 16.16
N VAL A 142 -2.80 -4.08 16.80
CA VAL A 142 -1.64 -4.66 17.49
C VAL A 142 -1.42 -6.05 16.92
N PRO A 143 -0.33 -6.31 16.17
CA PRO A 143 0.71 -5.34 15.78
C PRO A 143 0.23 -4.35 14.71
N SER A 144 0.80 -3.15 14.70
CA SER A 144 0.38 -2.03 13.84
C SER A 144 0.52 -2.29 12.33
N TRP A 145 1.38 -3.23 11.93
CA TRP A 145 1.56 -3.63 10.54
C TRP A 145 0.54 -4.64 10.04
N ASN A 146 -0.24 -5.27 10.93
CA ASN A 146 -1.28 -6.23 10.56
C ASN A 146 -2.64 -5.52 10.55
N LEU A 147 -2.89 -4.76 9.50
CA LEU A 147 -4.04 -3.86 9.41
C LEU A 147 -5.36 -4.62 9.28
N ASN A 148 -6.25 -4.39 10.23
CA ASN A 148 -7.69 -4.58 10.10
C ASN A 148 -8.35 -3.20 10.03
N PHE A 149 -9.13 -2.95 8.98
CA PHE A 149 -9.79 -1.65 8.77
C PHE A 149 -10.85 -1.35 9.84
N SER A 150 -11.38 -2.36 10.55
CA SER A 150 -12.29 -2.13 11.68
C SER A 150 -11.61 -1.53 12.91
N LYS A 151 -10.28 -1.48 12.92
CA LYS A 151 -9.44 -0.86 13.99
C LYS A 151 -8.77 0.43 13.50
N LEU A 152 -9.36 1.07 12.49
CA LEU A 152 -8.94 2.36 11.99
C LEU A 152 -9.98 3.41 12.40
N LEU A 153 -9.51 4.53 12.93
CA LEU A 153 -10.36 5.63 13.37
C LEU A 153 -9.99 6.90 12.60
N LEU A 154 -10.99 7.63 12.12
CA LEU A 154 -10.80 8.96 11.53
C LEU A 154 -10.91 10.00 12.65
N CYS A 155 -9.93 10.89 12.74
CA CYS A 155 -9.91 11.96 13.73
C CYS A 155 -9.45 13.27 13.09
N TYR A 156 -9.79 14.40 13.70
CA TYR A 156 -9.17 15.68 13.39
C TYR A 156 -7.84 15.83 14.13
N SER A 157 -6.83 16.30 13.42
CA SER A 157 -5.55 16.67 13.99
C SER A 157 -5.70 17.94 14.82
N LEU A 158 -5.43 17.84 16.11
CA LEU A 158 -5.41 18.99 17.03
C LEU A 158 -4.11 19.80 16.95
N LEU A 159 -3.17 19.40 16.08
CA LEU A 159 -1.94 20.14 15.83
C LEU A 159 -2.28 21.40 15.02
N LYS A 160 -2.60 22.49 15.73
CA LYS A 160 -2.60 23.84 15.17
C LYS A 160 -1.21 24.10 14.58
N LYS A 161 -1.17 24.50 13.30
CA LYS A 161 0.04 25.00 12.66
C LYS A 161 0.50 26.28 13.35
#